data_AF-A0A1G2QCG2-F1
#
_entry.id   AF-A0A1G2QCG2-F1
#
_cell.length_a   1.000
_cell.length_b   1.000
_cell.length_c   1.000
_cell.angle_alpha   90.00
_cell.angle_beta   90.00
_cell.angle_gamma   90.00
#
_symmetry.space_group_name_H-M   'P 1'
#
loop_
_entity.id
_entity.type
_entity.pdbx_description
1 polymer ?
#
loop_
_entity_poly.entity_id
_entity_poly.type
_entity_poly.pdbx_seq_one_letter_code
_entity_poly.pdbx_strand_id
1 'polypeptide(L)'
;MKLRVLKLGTECRDKATKLRGTLTHWLMDFGGSVTYLFQPKGLDQEGQPLKKIYICEARVEVSAGDFEEIDVPFEILGSEVEDKASGFKGMAVDFVRHINGCFHVAIQPAGTIKGKNIPIEKSEFDLRGCTGKKIIQMSAEEKKQSQVEKPSPASRPLDRGLQGADTTISRRG
;
A
#
# COMPACT_ATOMS: atom_id res chain seq x y z
N MET A 1 10.86 13.84 -1.01
CA MET A 1 11.76 13.76 0.16
C MET A 1 12.46 12.42 0.16
N LYS A 2 13.78 12.36 0.40
CA LYS A 2 14.48 11.09 0.64
C LYS A 2 14.26 10.63 2.08
N LEU A 3 13.81 9.40 2.26
CA LEU A 3 13.56 8.80 3.55
C LEU A 3 14.35 7.50 3.69
N ARG A 4 15.05 7.35 4.81
CA ARG A 4 15.71 6.09 5.18
C ARG A 4 14.72 5.22 5.93
N VAL A 5 14.41 4.04 5.41
CA VAL A 5 13.45 3.09 5.99
C VAL A 5 14.02 1.68 5.98
N LEU A 6 13.44 0.79 6.79
CA LEU A 6 13.68 -0.64 6.63
C LEU A 6 13.12 -1.16 5.31
N LYS A 7 13.92 -2.01 4.67
CA LYS A 7 13.54 -2.74 3.46
C LYS A 7 12.32 -3.61 3.75
N LEU A 8 11.31 -3.49 2.89
CA LEU A 8 10.19 -4.44 2.93
C LEU A 8 10.67 -5.80 2.44
N GLY A 9 10.10 -6.87 2.99
CA GLY A 9 10.59 -8.24 2.81
C GLY A 9 11.69 -8.65 3.81
N THR A 10 12.24 -7.72 4.59
CA THR A 10 13.18 -8.06 5.67
C THR A 10 12.51 -8.96 6.70
N GLU A 11 13.12 -10.13 6.92
CA GLU A 11 12.79 -10.99 8.06
C GLU A 11 13.43 -10.44 9.33
N CYS A 12 12.64 -10.23 10.36
CA CYS A 12 13.13 -9.69 11.63
C CYS A 12 12.37 -10.29 12.82
N ARG A 13 12.86 -10.00 14.02
CA ARG A 13 12.21 -10.37 15.28
C ARG A 13 11.63 -9.13 15.93
N ASP A 14 10.38 -9.20 16.37
CA ASP A 14 9.78 -8.19 17.23
C ASP A 14 10.26 -8.39 18.67
N LYS A 15 10.94 -7.39 19.23
CA LYS A 15 11.51 -7.40 20.58
C LYS A 15 10.45 -7.58 21.66
N ALA A 16 9.22 -7.12 21.44
CA ALA A 16 8.16 -7.19 22.44
C ALA A 16 7.52 -8.58 22.50
N THR A 17 7.03 -9.10 21.37
CA THR A 17 6.35 -10.40 21.32
C THR A 17 7.30 -11.58 21.16
N LYS A 18 8.57 -11.32 20.83
CA LYS A 18 9.61 -12.31 20.50
C LYS A 18 9.35 -13.12 19.22
N LEU A 19 8.25 -12.83 18.49
CA LEU A 19 7.90 -13.48 17.23
C LEU A 19 8.85 -13.08 16.10
N ARG A 20 9.09 -14.03 15.18
CA ARG A 20 9.76 -13.78 13.90
C ARG A 20 8.74 -13.58 12.80
N GLY A 21 9.06 -12.74 11.83
CA GLY A 21 8.13 -12.36 10.77
C GLY A 21 8.77 -11.49 9.72
N THR A 22 7.96 -10.97 8.81
CA THR A 22 8.40 -10.18 7.67
C THR A 22 7.72 -8.82 7.66
N LEU A 23 8.47 -7.76 7.35
CA LEU A 23 7.91 -6.43 7.11
C LEU A 23 7.23 -6.41 5.72
N THR A 24 5.93 -6.20 5.68
CA THR A 24 5.14 -6.29 4.44
C THR A 24 4.73 -4.94 3.89
N HIS A 25 4.57 -3.96 4.77
CA HIS A 25 4.22 -2.59 4.42
C HIS A 25 4.94 -1.64 5.37
N TRP A 26 5.05 -0.40 4.97
CA TRP A 26 5.21 0.69 5.92
C TRP A 26 4.22 1.79 5.59
N LEU A 27 3.82 2.50 6.63
CA LEU A 27 2.91 3.62 6.59
C LEU A 27 3.64 4.84 7.09
N MET A 28 3.46 5.98 6.43
CA MET A 28 4.01 7.26 6.88
C MET A 28 2.87 8.26 7.01
N ASP A 29 2.76 8.83 8.21
CA ASP A 29 1.76 9.85 8.52
C ASP A 29 2.24 11.27 8.13
N PHE A 30 1.36 12.25 8.32
CA PHE A 30 1.66 13.66 8.07
C PHE A 30 2.80 14.22 8.95
N GLY A 31 3.08 13.60 10.09
CA GLY A 31 4.22 13.94 10.95
C GLY A 31 5.55 13.35 10.47
N GLY A 32 5.54 12.55 9.39
CA GLY A 32 6.71 11.82 8.90
C GLY A 32 7.05 10.58 9.71
N SER A 33 6.19 10.16 10.64
CA SER A 33 6.42 8.97 11.46
C SER A 33 6.16 7.73 10.64
N VAL A 34 7.12 6.80 10.64
CA VAL A 34 7.01 5.53 9.92
C VAL A 34 6.60 4.41 10.86
N THR A 35 5.53 3.71 10.49
CA THR A 35 5.09 2.48 11.15
C THR A 35 5.10 1.33 10.16
N TYR A 36 5.65 0.19 10.56
CA TYR A 36 5.73 -1.00 9.73
C TYR A 36 4.58 -1.96 10.02
N LEU A 37 4.06 -2.60 8.97
CA LEU A 37 3.13 -3.71 9.09
C LEU A 37 3.91 -5.03 9.05
N PHE A 38 4.04 -5.65 10.21
CA PHE A 38 4.75 -6.91 10.41
C PHE A 38 3.79 -8.09 10.34
N GLN A 39 4.13 -9.08 9.51
CA GLN A 39 3.43 -10.35 9.39
C GLN A 39 4.23 -11.41 10.18
N PRO A 40 3.75 -11.84 11.36
CA PRO A 40 4.40 -12.95 12.08
C PRO A 40 4.36 -14.25 11.26
N LYS A 41 5.39 -15.07 11.42
CA LYS A 41 5.40 -16.45 10.91
C LYS A 41 4.52 -17.33 11.78
N GLY A 42 3.71 -18.17 11.16
CA GLY A 42 2.87 -19.16 11.84
C GLY A 42 1.39 -19.03 11.48
N LEU A 43 0.62 -19.99 11.97
CA LEU A 43 -0.84 -20.05 11.85
C LEU A 43 -1.47 -19.99 13.25
N ASP A 44 -2.71 -19.52 13.32
CA ASP A 44 -3.54 -19.65 14.51
C ASP A 44 -4.18 -21.04 14.63
N GLN A 45 -5.06 -21.21 15.62
CA GLN A 45 -5.75 -22.48 15.88
C GLN A 45 -6.70 -22.90 14.75
N GLU A 46 -7.14 -21.96 13.91
CA GLU A 46 -8.02 -22.19 12.75
C GLU A 46 -7.21 -22.41 11.46
N GLY A 47 -5.89 -22.47 11.56
CA GLY A 47 -5.00 -22.60 10.40
C GLY A 47 -4.88 -21.33 9.57
N GLN A 48 -5.33 -20.18 10.09
CA GLN A 48 -5.20 -18.90 9.40
C GLN A 48 -3.85 -18.24 9.71
N PRO A 49 -3.27 -17.45 8.79
CA PRO A 49 -2.07 -16.67 9.09
C PRO A 49 -2.26 -15.80 10.32
N LEU A 50 -1.25 -15.76 11.19
CA LEU A 50 -1.28 -14.89 12.37
C LEU A 50 -1.56 -13.43 11.96
N LYS A 51 -2.33 -12.72 12.78
CA LYS A 51 -2.72 -11.34 12.49
C LYS A 51 -1.50 -10.42 12.35
N LYS A 52 -1.50 -9.60 11.31
CA LYS A 52 -0.50 -8.53 11.13
C LYS A 52 -0.56 -7.52 12.27
N ILE A 53 0.59 -6.98 12.64
CA ILE A 53 0.70 -5.97 13.69
C ILE A 53 1.49 -4.75 13.22
N TYR A 54 1.09 -3.59 13.70
CA TYR A 54 1.79 -2.33 13.48
C TYR A 54 2.93 -2.18 14.50
N ILE A 55 4.15 -1.95 14.02
CA ILE A 55 5.34 -1.82 14.85
C ILE A 55 6.23 -0.68 14.35
N CYS A 56 6.92 0.01 15.26
CA CYS A 56 7.93 1.01 14.92
C CYS A 56 9.32 0.37 14.79
N GLU A 57 10.28 1.10 14.21
CA GLU A 57 11.67 0.64 14.04
C GLU A 57 12.30 0.18 15.36
N ALA A 58 12.04 0.90 16.47
CA ALA A 58 12.60 0.55 17.77
C ALA A 58 12.22 -0.86 18.26
N ARG A 59 11.12 -1.43 17.76
CA ARG A 59 10.65 -2.78 18.11
C ARG A 59 11.30 -3.90 17.34
N VAL A 60 12.02 -3.65 16.25
CA VAL A 60 12.61 -4.73 15.44
C VAL A 60 14.09 -4.93 15.73
N GLU A 61 14.51 -6.19 15.73
CA GLU A 61 15.93 -6.59 15.71
C GLU A 61 16.40 -6.63 14.24
N VAL A 62 17.21 -5.65 13.83
CA VAL A 62 17.67 -5.43 12.44
C VAL A 62 19.10 -4.88 12.44
N SER A 63 19.78 -4.98 11.30
CA SER A 63 21.14 -4.49 11.05
C SER A 63 21.14 -3.25 10.15
N ALA A 64 22.29 -2.57 10.06
CA ALA A 64 22.43 -1.40 9.18
C ALA A 64 22.17 -1.72 7.69
N GLY A 65 22.42 -2.96 7.26
CA GLY A 65 22.20 -3.42 5.88
C GLY A 65 20.72 -3.63 5.52
N ASP A 66 19.83 -3.64 6.51
CA ASP A 66 18.39 -3.85 6.32
C ASP A 66 17.64 -2.56 5.95
N PHE A 67 18.35 -1.44 5.80
CA PHE A 67 17.77 -0.15 5.43
C PHE A 67 17.95 0.16 3.94
N GLU A 68 16.98 0.86 3.36
CA GLU A 68 17.02 1.45 2.02
C GLU A 68 16.71 2.95 2.10
N GLU A 69 17.18 3.70 1.10
CA GLU A 69 16.73 5.06 0.86
C GLU A 69 15.67 5.06 -0.24
N ILE A 70 14.58 5.77 -0.01
CA ILE A 70 13.46 5.86 -0.94
C ILE A 70 13.02 7.31 -1.12
N ASP A 71 12.67 7.67 -2.34
CA ASP A 71 12.02 8.93 -2.63
C ASP A 71 10.51 8.82 -2.36
N VAL A 72 10.02 9.63 -1.42
CA VAL A 72 8.62 9.70 -1.04
C VAL A 72 8.04 11.05 -1.45
N PRO A 73 6.89 11.10 -2.15
CA PRO A 73 6.24 12.35 -2.56
C PRO A 73 5.46 12.98 -1.39
N PHE A 74 6.19 13.29 -0.31
CA PHE A 74 5.67 13.77 0.98
C PHE A 74 4.74 14.98 0.82
N GLU A 75 5.01 15.85 -0.15
CA GLU A 75 4.24 17.05 -0.43
C GLU A 75 2.75 16.79 -0.68
N ILE A 76 2.38 15.59 -1.15
CA ILE A 76 0.98 15.19 -1.36
C ILE A 76 0.21 15.09 -0.04
N LEU A 77 0.86 14.71 1.07
CA LEU A 77 0.20 14.64 2.36
C LEU A 77 -0.33 16.02 2.78
N GLY A 78 -1.52 16.05 3.37
CA GLY A 78 -2.26 17.27 3.71
C GLY A 78 -2.85 18.00 2.51
N SER A 79 -2.71 17.49 1.27
CA SER A 79 -3.38 18.04 0.10
C SER A 79 -4.67 17.30 -0.24
N GLU A 80 -5.56 17.96 -0.97
CA GLU A 80 -6.78 17.36 -1.49
C GLU A 80 -6.46 16.41 -2.66
N VAL A 81 -6.99 15.20 -2.56
CA VAL A 81 -6.77 14.10 -3.50
C VAL A 81 -8.11 13.42 -3.81
N GLU A 82 -8.26 12.94 -5.05
CA GLU A 82 -9.40 12.18 -5.52
C GLU A 82 -8.95 10.89 -6.23
N ASP A 83 -9.55 9.76 -5.89
CA ASP A 83 -9.42 8.53 -6.67
C ASP A 83 -10.31 8.62 -7.93
N LYS A 84 -9.70 8.54 -9.13
CA LYS A 84 -10.43 8.72 -10.40
C LYS A 84 -11.52 7.67 -10.64
N ALA A 85 -11.33 6.46 -10.14
CA ALA A 85 -12.23 5.35 -10.47
C ALA A 85 -13.54 5.43 -9.68
N SER A 86 -13.46 5.79 -8.41
CA SER A 86 -14.60 5.88 -7.50
C SER A 86 -15.14 7.29 -7.31
N GLY A 87 -14.36 8.33 -7.65
CA GLY A 87 -14.65 9.72 -7.27
C GLY A 87 -14.45 9.99 -5.77
N PHE A 88 -13.83 9.06 -5.04
CA PHE A 88 -13.62 9.20 -3.61
C PHE A 88 -12.62 10.31 -3.33
N LYS A 89 -13.05 11.33 -2.60
CA LYS A 89 -12.33 12.60 -2.45
C LYS A 89 -12.14 12.97 -0.98
N GLY A 90 -10.97 13.53 -0.67
CA GLY A 90 -10.66 14.03 0.66
C GLY A 90 -9.21 14.47 0.79
N MET A 91 -8.71 14.52 2.03
CA MET A 91 -7.32 14.88 2.31
C MET A 91 -6.45 13.62 2.34
N ALA A 92 -5.29 13.65 1.68
CA ALA A 92 -4.28 12.61 1.85
C ALA A 92 -3.68 12.67 3.26
N VAL A 93 -3.87 11.63 4.06
CA VAL A 93 -3.46 11.59 5.48
C VAL A 93 -2.29 10.65 5.75
N ASP A 94 -2.15 9.59 4.97
CA ASP A 94 -1.04 8.65 5.07
C ASP A 94 -0.58 8.17 3.70
N PHE A 95 0.70 7.82 3.61
CA PHE A 95 1.21 6.95 2.57
C PHE A 95 1.32 5.52 3.06
N VAL A 96 1.04 4.57 2.17
CA VAL A 96 1.29 3.15 2.38
C VAL A 96 2.18 2.67 1.24
N ARG A 97 3.37 2.14 1.57
CA ARG A 97 4.19 1.41 0.60
C ARG A 97 4.04 -0.08 0.84
N HIS A 98 3.69 -0.79 -0.22
CA HIS A 98 3.59 -2.23 -0.24
C HIS A 98 4.95 -2.88 -0.52
N ILE A 99 5.10 -4.15 -0.15
CA ILE A 99 6.32 -4.94 -0.39
C ILE A 99 6.77 -4.95 -1.87
N ASN A 100 5.83 -4.88 -2.81
CA ASN A 100 6.11 -4.80 -4.25
C ASN A 100 6.54 -3.40 -4.72
N GLY A 101 6.66 -2.43 -3.79
CA GLY A 101 7.15 -1.08 -4.05
C GLY A 101 6.11 -0.09 -4.57
N CYS A 102 4.83 -0.47 -4.71
CA CYS A 102 3.79 0.49 -5.07
C CYS A 102 3.40 1.38 -3.88
N PHE A 103 3.07 2.63 -4.20
CA PHE A 103 2.57 3.62 -3.24
C PHE A 103 1.05 3.70 -3.33
N HIS A 104 0.43 3.63 -2.18
CA HIS A 104 -0.96 3.95 -1.97
C HIS A 104 -1.08 5.16 -1.07
N VAL A 105 -2.17 5.89 -1.20
CA VAL A 105 -2.51 7.03 -0.36
C VAL A 105 -3.81 6.72 0.37
N ALA A 106 -3.80 6.92 1.69
CA ALA A 106 -5.01 6.91 2.48
C ALA A 106 -5.65 8.30 2.39
N ILE A 107 -6.86 8.39 1.85
CA ILE A 107 -7.61 9.64 1.75
C ILE A 107 -8.76 9.63 2.76
N GLN A 108 -8.82 10.70 3.55
CA GLN A 108 -9.78 10.96 4.60
C GLN A 108 -10.81 11.97 4.10
N PRO A 109 -12.07 11.57 3.87
CA PRO A 109 -13.13 12.51 3.51
C PRO A 109 -13.40 13.50 4.64
N ALA A 110 -13.92 14.67 4.28
CA ALA A 110 -14.41 15.63 5.25
C ALA A 110 -15.76 15.17 5.86
N GLY A 111 -15.96 15.50 7.14
CA GLY A 111 -17.23 15.30 7.83
C GLY A 111 -17.37 13.99 8.61
N THR A 112 -18.60 13.68 8.99
CA THR A 112 -18.95 12.57 9.88
C THR A 112 -20.10 11.76 9.30
N ILE A 113 -20.21 10.50 9.70
CA ILE A 113 -21.38 9.66 9.43
C ILE A 113 -22.63 10.32 10.03
N LYS A 114 -23.64 10.54 9.18
CA LYS A 114 -24.89 11.24 9.55
C LYS A 114 -25.51 10.61 10.81
N GLY A 115 -25.72 11.45 11.82
CA GLY A 115 -26.37 11.07 13.08
C GLY A 115 -25.48 10.35 14.10
N LYS A 116 -24.20 10.08 13.80
CA LYS A 116 -23.29 9.39 14.73
C LYS A 116 -22.16 10.26 15.27
N ASN A 117 -21.87 11.40 14.65
CA ASN A 117 -20.70 12.25 14.95
C ASN A 117 -19.36 11.46 14.93
N ILE A 118 -19.32 10.38 14.15
CA ILE A 118 -18.12 9.56 13.93
C ILE A 118 -17.51 10.02 12.62
N PRO A 119 -16.20 10.32 12.55
CA PRO A 119 -15.52 10.64 11.29
C PRO A 119 -15.78 9.57 10.23
N ILE A 120 -15.93 9.99 8.97
CA ILE A 120 -15.98 9.02 7.85
C ILE A 120 -14.63 8.28 7.84
N GLU A 121 -14.61 6.97 7.63
CA GLU A 121 -13.33 6.26 7.59
C GLU A 121 -12.52 6.66 6.36
N LYS A 122 -11.20 6.74 6.53
CA LYS A 122 -10.26 6.87 5.41
C LYS A 122 -10.24 5.57 4.60
N SER A 123 -9.97 5.72 3.30
CA SER A 123 -9.80 4.60 2.39
C SER A 123 -8.48 4.69 1.67
N GLU A 124 -7.86 3.53 1.43
CA GLU A 124 -6.57 3.40 0.77
C GLU A 124 -6.75 3.17 -0.74
N PHE A 125 -6.02 3.93 -1.55
CA PHE A 125 -6.06 3.84 -3.01
C PHE A 125 -4.66 3.87 -3.61
N ASP A 126 -4.46 3.15 -4.72
CA ASP A 126 -3.24 3.21 -5.51
C ASP A 126 -3.00 4.66 -5.99
N LEU A 127 -1.84 5.23 -5.67
CA LEU A 127 -1.51 6.61 -5.98
C LEU A 127 -1.57 6.90 -7.50
N ARG A 128 -1.30 5.88 -8.33
CA ARG A 128 -1.39 5.97 -9.81
C ARG A 128 -2.83 6.13 -10.29
N GLY A 129 -3.81 5.83 -9.46
CA GLY A 129 -5.24 6.04 -9.69
C GLY A 129 -5.71 7.45 -9.30
N CYS A 130 -4.89 8.22 -8.59
CA CYS A 130 -5.33 9.44 -7.94
C CYS A 130 -5.01 10.72 -8.74
N THR A 131 -5.78 11.78 -8.48
CA THR A 131 -5.52 13.17 -8.91
C THR A 131 -5.41 14.10 -7.72
N GLY A 132 -4.67 15.19 -7.90
CA GLY A 132 -4.50 16.23 -6.90
C GLY A 132 -3.49 17.25 -7.38
N LYS A 133 -3.52 18.48 -6.85
CA LYS A 133 -2.64 19.58 -7.30
C LYS A 133 -1.14 19.24 -7.19
N LYS A 134 -0.78 18.35 -6.25
CA LYS A 134 0.60 17.94 -5.98
C LYS A 134 0.91 16.53 -6.49
N ILE A 135 -0.02 15.87 -7.18
CA ILE A 135 0.19 14.54 -7.75
C ILE A 135 0.62 14.70 -9.21
N ILE A 136 1.86 14.31 -9.50
CA ILE A 136 2.35 14.20 -10.87
C ILE A 136 1.58 13.08 -11.57
N GLN A 137 0.87 13.43 -12.64
CA GLN A 137 0.08 12.48 -13.41
C GLN A 137 0.98 11.71 -14.38
N MET A 138 0.86 10.38 -14.36
CA MET A 138 1.54 9.49 -15.30
C MET A 138 0.73 9.38 -16.59
N SER A 139 1.42 9.17 -17.72
CA SER A 139 0.77 8.74 -18.95
C SER A 139 0.16 7.34 -18.79
N ALA A 140 -0.67 6.91 -19.74
CA ALA A 140 -1.26 5.58 -19.73
C ALA A 140 -0.18 4.49 -19.81
N GLU A 141 0.85 4.71 -20.62
CA GLU A 141 1.98 3.81 -20.84
C GLU A 141 2.86 3.71 -19.59
N GLU A 142 3.21 4.86 -18.98
CA GLU A 142 3.99 4.92 -17.74
C GLU A 142 3.25 4.24 -16.59
N LYS A 143 1.94 4.47 -16.48
CA LYS A 143 1.10 3.82 -15.48
C LYS A 143 1.10 2.30 -15.67
N LYS A 144 0.89 1.82 -16.91
CA LYS A 144 0.89 0.39 -17.23
C LYS A 144 2.25 -0.25 -16.89
N GLN A 145 3.34 0.39 -17.27
CA GLN A 145 4.69 -0.09 -16.97
C GLN A 145 4.92 -0.14 -15.45
N SER A 146 4.57 0.92 -14.73
CA SER A 146 4.67 0.97 -13.28
C SER A 146 3.86 -0.15 -12.60
N GLN A 147 2.67 -0.48 -13.11
CA GLN A 147 1.84 -1.56 -12.58
C GLN A 147 2.45 -2.95 -12.80
N VAL A 148 3.23 -3.14 -13.86
CA VAL A 148 3.96 -4.39 -14.10
C VAL A 148 5.17 -4.49 -13.18
N GLU A 149 5.96 -3.42 -13.06
CA GLU A 149 7.17 -3.41 -12.23
C GLU A 149 6.87 -3.42 -10.73
N LYS A 150 5.83 -2.70 -10.33
CA LYS A 150 5.42 -2.48 -8.94
C LYS A 150 3.93 -2.80 -8.81
N PRO A 151 3.55 -4.09 -8.89
CA PRO A 151 2.15 -4.48 -8.85
C PRO A 151 1.54 -4.14 -7.50
N SER A 152 0.34 -3.54 -7.54
CA SER A 152 -0.51 -3.46 -6.36
C SER A 152 -0.92 -4.86 -5.92
N PRO A 153 -1.09 -5.15 -4.62
CA PRO A 153 -1.72 -6.38 -4.21
C PRO A 153 -3.07 -6.52 -4.89
N ALA A 154 -3.34 -7.70 -5.43
CA ALA A 154 -4.63 -7.97 -6.04
C ALA A 154 -5.66 -8.22 -4.94
N SER A 155 -6.86 -7.65 -5.10
CA SER A 155 -8.00 -7.90 -4.20
C SER A 155 -8.50 -9.34 -4.29
N ARG A 156 -8.11 -10.08 -5.34
CA ARG A 156 -8.36 -11.50 -5.56
C ARG A 156 -7.20 -12.14 -6.32
N PRO A 157 -6.92 -13.44 -6.15
CA PRO A 157 -6.06 -14.18 -7.07
C PRO A 157 -6.57 -13.97 -8.50
N LEU A 158 -5.68 -13.56 -9.42
CA LEU A 158 -6.01 -13.59 -10.84
C LEU A 158 -6.25 -15.05 -11.20
N ASP A 159 -7.49 -15.38 -11.59
CA ASP A 159 -7.80 -16.68 -12.17
C ASP A 159 -6.94 -16.82 -13.43
N ARG A 160 -5.88 -17.63 -13.37
CA ARG A 160 -4.98 -17.90 -14.50
C ARG A 160 -5.63 -18.85 -15.53
N GLY A 161 -6.95 -18.72 -15.76
CA GLY A 161 -7.77 -19.66 -16.53
C GLY A 161 -8.25 -19.16 -17.89
N LEU A 162 -8.01 -17.92 -18.29
CA LEU A 162 -8.54 -17.35 -19.55
C LEU A 162 -7.49 -16.57 -20.36
N GLN A 163 -6.26 -17.07 -20.40
CA GLN A 163 -5.30 -16.70 -21.46
C GLN A 163 -5.13 -17.89 -22.40
N GLY A 164 -6.11 -18.08 -23.28
CA GLY A 164 -6.11 -19.21 -24.21
C GLY A 164 -7.42 -19.40 -24.96
N ALA A 165 -8.02 -18.32 -25.45
CA ALA A 165 -9.08 -18.43 -26.46
C ALA A 165 -8.70 -17.53 -27.64
N ASP A 166 -7.85 -18.08 -28.49
CA ASP A 166 -7.62 -17.61 -29.84
C ASP A 166 -8.92 -17.80 -30.63
N THR A 167 -9.79 -16.79 -30.63
CA THR A 167 -10.99 -16.81 -31.47
C THR A 167 -10.62 -16.43 -32.88
N THR A 168 -10.01 -17.36 -33.62
CA THR A 168 -10.03 -17.32 -35.08
C THR A 168 -11.45 -17.67 -35.54
N ILE A 169 -12.30 -16.66 -35.71
CA ILE A 169 -13.60 -16.83 -36.38
C ILE A 169 -13.33 -16.98 -37.87
N SER A 170 -13.12 -18.22 -38.30
CA SER A 170 -13.21 -18.61 -39.71
C SER A 170 -14.67 -18.54 -40.14
N ARG A 171 -15.04 -17.49 -40.88
CA ARG A 171 -16.25 -17.51 -41.71
C ARG A 171 -16.00 -18.45 -42.88
N ARG A 172 -16.76 -19.53 -42.98
CA ARG A 172 -17.00 -20.22 -44.24
C ARG A 172 -18.48 -20.53 -44.39
N GLY A 173 -19.01 -20.01 -45.50
CA GLY A 173 -19.81 -20.71 -46.51
C GLY A 173 -21.07 -21.40 -46.06
#